data_AF-A0A182TTG5-F1
#
_entry.id   AF-A0A182TTG5-F1
#
_cell.length_a   1.000
_cell.length_b   1.000
_cell.length_c   1.000
_cell.angle_alpha   90.00
_cell.angle_beta   90.00
_cell.angle_gamma   90.00
#
_symmetry.space_group_name_H-M   'P 1'
#
loop_
_entity.id
_entity.type
_entity.pdbx_description
1 polymer ?
#
loop_
_entity_poly.entity_id
_entity_poly.type
_entity_poly.pdbx_seq_one_letter_code
_entity_poly.pdbx_strand_id
1 'polypeptide(L)'
;MNLIKFIALLLAVVHCSTTIAAQSLKCANEQLEYAADKRDEFCVFRAVLVKKGAPEPVFENSASPKVAFLDSNFTRLPDQFFQAFPQLEWLVVMNSGLEVLTIKNRMRVVHAAGNQIKSLQVEGTAGAKLTTLSLRNNPFTDVTSIAKRLLGLEVLDLSGTEVVEDETIKLAVFAPLVNLTELYLARLEAAYLENDEEMELPSLKVLDVSGNFFTPSNFHLRVFRTLPKMEELFLRDASMTDISVTDIRRDMPAVKRIHLGGNDFNCKLLLALLAHLKERDIEAPGQSSSCPQGYDNEQGLCCKSHGNVYPPRPPTGPTASPPKEGLDATTVTPTATKPPTGPSTPIDTTKTQVKEKEKGSSKHYLIYGGITVVLLIDSILEQIPMLESMQTPESIPEWNPEPILESVPESEPTWESQCAPVTESGLTPEKELGPE
;
A
#
# COMPACT_ATOMS: atom_id res chain seq x y z
N MET A 1 70.11 -13.38 12.48
CA MET A 1 69.21 -12.81 13.52
C MET A 1 68.16 -11.83 12.96
N ASN A 2 68.32 -11.21 11.79
CA ASN A 2 67.42 -10.12 11.36
C ASN A 2 66.14 -10.57 10.63
N LEU A 3 66.19 -11.65 9.83
CA LEU A 3 65.04 -12.08 9.01
C LEU A 3 63.80 -12.45 9.85
N ILE A 4 63.98 -13.19 10.96
CA ILE A 4 62.89 -13.55 11.88
C ILE A 4 62.28 -12.30 12.52
N LYS A 5 63.09 -11.28 12.86
CA LYS A 5 62.57 -10.00 13.37
C LYS A 5 61.80 -9.22 12.29
N PHE A 6 62.22 -9.27 11.03
CA PHE A 6 61.50 -8.66 9.92
C PHE A 6 60.17 -9.38 9.62
N ILE A 7 60.15 -10.71 9.67
CA ILE A 7 58.92 -11.51 9.50
C ILE A 7 57.96 -11.28 10.68
N ALA A 8 58.46 -11.21 11.92
CA ALA A 8 57.64 -10.86 13.08
C ALA A 8 57.08 -9.44 13.00
N LEU A 9 57.87 -8.47 12.51
CA LEU A 9 57.41 -7.09 12.29
C LEU A 9 56.37 -7.02 11.17
N LEU A 10 56.56 -7.74 10.06
CA LEU A 10 55.58 -7.85 8.99
C LEU A 10 54.29 -8.55 9.45
N LEU A 11 54.37 -9.63 10.23
CA LEU A 11 53.20 -10.29 10.79
C LEU A 11 52.47 -9.40 11.81
N ALA A 12 53.19 -8.59 12.60
CA ALA A 12 52.59 -7.60 13.50
C ALA A 12 51.94 -6.43 12.75
N VAL A 13 52.50 -6.01 11.61
CA VAL A 13 51.90 -4.98 10.73
C VAL A 13 50.70 -5.55 9.96
N VAL A 14 50.71 -6.82 9.57
CA VAL A 14 49.56 -7.51 8.97
C VAL A 14 48.46 -7.84 9.99
N HIS A 15 48.82 -8.06 11.27
CA HIS A 15 47.88 -8.12 12.39
C HIS A 15 47.51 -6.74 12.95
N CYS A 16 48.06 -5.65 12.40
CA CYS A 16 47.48 -4.32 12.54
C CYS A 16 46.27 -4.19 11.60
N SER A 17 45.34 -5.15 11.71
CA SER A 17 44.00 -5.07 11.15
C SER A 17 43.42 -3.73 11.54
N THR A 18 43.11 -2.88 10.57
CA THR A 18 42.47 -1.59 10.84
C THR A 18 41.08 -1.88 11.39
N THR A 19 40.99 -1.88 12.73
CA THR A 19 39.72 -1.95 13.46
C THR A 19 38.95 -0.68 13.15
N ILE A 20 38.18 -0.72 12.07
CA ILE A 20 37.22 0.32 11.71
C ILE A 20 36.30 0.45 12.92
N ALA A 21 36.46 1.54 13.67
CA ALA A 21 35.62 1.79 14.82
C ALA A 21 34.18 2.01 14.35
N ALA A 22 33.22 1.43 15.06
CA ALA A 22 31.82 1.73 14.84
C ALA A 22 31.58 3.24 15.03
N GLN A 23 30.80 3.85 14.13
CA GLN A 23 30.47 5.26 14.25
C GLN A 23 29.52 5.46 15.44
N SER A 24 29.93 6.29 16.41
CA SER A 24 29.03 6.75 17.48
C SER A 24 28.05 7.78 16.91
N LEU A 25 26.76 7.58 17.12
CA LEU A 25 25.68 8.43 16.63
C LEU A 25 24.90 9.06 17.79
N LYS A 26 24.79 10.38 17.74
CA LYS A 26 23.94 11.20 18.60
C LYS A 26 22.88 11.88 17.73
N CYS A 27 21.64 11.93 18.20
CA CYS A 27 20.59 12.71 17.54
C CYS A 27 20.70 14.21 17.87
N ALA A 28 20.09 15.04 17.02
CA ALA A 28 19.75 16.41 17.35
C ALA A 28 18.27 16.48 17.79
N ASN A 29 17.94 17.37 18.73
CA ASN A 29 16.54 17.69 18.98
C ASN A 29 16.06 18.66 17.89
N GLU A 30 15.02 18.30 17.15
CA GLU A 30 14.44 19.13 16.10
C GLU A 30 12.91 19.13 16.15
N GLN A 31 12.30 20.22 15.72
CA GLN A 31 10.86 20.27 15.40
C GLN A 31 10.63 19.66 14.02
N LEU A 32 9.97 18.50 13.97
CA LEU A 32 9.75 17.72 12.76
C LEU A 32 8.27 17.72 12.38
N GLU A 33 7.99 18.02 11.11
CA GLU A 33 6.69 17.76 10.50
C GLU A 33 6.64 16.29 10.06
N TYR A 34 5.88 15.48 10.79
CA TYR A 34 5.81 14.02 10.61
C TYR A 34 4.61 13.58 9.77
N ALA A 35 3.62 14.46 9.63
CA ALA A 35 2.47 14.38 8.73
C ALA A 35 2.03 15.81 8.38
N ALA A 36 1.24 15.99 7.33
CA ALA A 36 0.82 17.33 6.86
C ALA A 36 0.22 18.17 8.01
N ASP A 37 0.77 19.37 8.20
CA ASP A 37 0.40 20.34 9.25
C ASP A 37 0.58 19.85 10.70
N LYS A 38 1.15 18.66 10.93
CA LYS A 38 1.37 18.04 12.25
C LYS A 38 2.87 18.03 12.60
N ARG A 39 3.24 18.81 13.62
CA ARG A 39 4.63 19.03 14.07
C ARG A 39 4.82 18.70 15.55
N ASP A 40 5.99 18.14 15.90
CA ASP A 40 6.38 17.81 17.28
C ASP A 40 7.91 17.81 17.43
N GLU A 41 8.43 17.74 18.66
CA GLU A 41 9.87 17.62 18.93
C GLU A 41 10.33 16.16 18.89
N PHE A 42 11.38 15.88 18.13
CA PHE A 42 11.99 14.54 18.01
C PHE A 42 13.49 14.57 18.26
N CYS A 43 14.02 13.48 18.79
CA CYS A 43 15.44 13.12 18.68
C CYS A 43 15.68 12.59 17.25
N VAL A 44 16.21 13.44 16.38
CA VAL A 44 16.37 13.17 14.94
C VAL A 44 17.79 12.71 14.58
N PHE A 45 17.88 11.63 13.81
CA PHE A 45 19.05 11.22 13.06
C PHE A 45 18.82 11.51 11.57
N ARG A 46 19.74 12.23 10.92
CA ARG A 46 19.67 12.59 9.49
C ARG A 46 20.84 11.99 8.72
N ALA A 47 20.60 11.57 7.47
CA ALA A 47 21.62 11.17 6.51
C ALA A 47 22.63 10.14 7.06
N VAL A 48 22.15 9.16 7.83
CA VAL A 48 23.00 8.10 8.38
C VAL A 48 23.29 7.06 7.31
N LEU A 49 24.58 6.85 7.02
CA LEU A 49 25.06 6.01 5.92
C LEU A 49 25.83 4.77 6.42
N VAL A 50 25.10 3.69 6.69
CA VAL A 50 25.65 2.36 6.93
C VAL A 50 26.17 1.78 5.61
N LYS A 51 27.41 1.31 5.58
CA LYS A 51 28.00 0.64 4.39
C LYS A 51 27.98 -0.87 4.56
N LYS A 52 27.69 -1.61 3.49
CA LYS A 52 27.73 -3.08 3.50
C LYS A 52 29.12 -3.56 3.90
N GLY A 53 29.21 -4.31 5.01
CA GLY A 53 30.48 -4.80 5.57
C GLY A 53 31.22 -3.83 6.50
N ALA A 54 30.68 -2.64 6.76
CA ALA A 54 31.12 -1.83 7.90
C ALA A 54 30.48 -2.36 9.21
N PRO A 55 31.05 -2.04 10.40
CA PRO A 55 30.38 -2.28 11.67
C PRO A 55 29.03 -1.54 11.73
N GLU A 56 28.06 -2.09 12.46
CA GLU A 56 26.83 -1.36 12.78
C GLU A 56 27.15 -0.10 13.60
N PRO A 57 26.42 1.02 13.40
CA PRO A 57 26.63 2.24 14.17
C PRO A 57 26.17 2.08 15.62
N VAL A 58 26.94 2.63 16.56
CA VAL A 58 26.62 2.62 17.98
C VAL A 58 25.83 3.88 18.32
N PHE A 59 24.64 3.71 18.88
CA PHE A 59 23.77 4.81 19.27
C PHE A 59 24.08 5.27 20.70
N GLU A 60 24.16 6.59 20.94
CA GLU A 60 24.20 7.13 22.29
C GLU A 60 22.87 6.87 23.01
N ASN A 61 22.94 6.30 24.22
CA ASN A 61 21.77 6.01 25.05
C ASN A 61 20.99 7.30 25.36
N SER A 62 19.66 7.25 25.22
CA SER A 62 18.79 8.39 25.46
C SER A 62 17.44 7.97 26.05
N ALA A 63 16.86 8.85 26.87
CA ALA A 63 15.53 8.69 27.45
C ALA A 63 14.41 9.23 26.54
N SER A 64 14.71 9.72 25.32
CA SER A 64 13.69 10.29 24.43
C SER A 64 12.65 9.24 24.03
N PRO A 65 11.34 9.50 24.25
CA PRO A 65 10.28 8.61 23.77
C PRO A 65 9.95 8.83 22.30
N LYS A 66 10.40 9.93 21.69
CA LYS A 66 10.19 10.30 20.29
C LYS A 66 11.52 10.30 19.54
N VAL A 67 11.64 9.49 18.49
CA VAL A 67 12.85 9.38 17.66
C VAL A 67 12.49 9.40 16.18
N ALA A 68 13.30 10.08 15.37
CA ALA A 68 13.16 10.12 13.93
C ALA A 68 14.44 9.71 13.20
N PHE A 69 14.30 8.98 12.09
CA PHE A 69 15.34 8.73 11.09
C PHE A 69 14.90 9.31 9.75
N LEU A 70 15.72 10.16 9.17
CA LEU A 70 15.41 10.88 7.93
C LEU A 70 16.55 10.69 6.93
N ASP A 71 16.19 10.42 5.67
CA ASP A 71 17.08 10.42 4.50
C ASP A 71 18.35 9.53 4.68
N SER A 72 18.20 8.43 5.43
CA SER A 72 19.28 7.49 5.80
C SER A 72 19.28 6.25 4.88
N ASN A 73 19.99 5.16 5.20
CA ASN A 73 20.04 3.96 4.34
C ASN A 73 19.96 2.60 5.06
N PHE A 74 19.24 2.54 6.18
CA PHE A 74 19.05 1.32 6.96
C PHE A 74 18.06 0.37 6.28
N THR A 75 18.46 -0.86 5.93
CA THR A 75 17.50 -1.91 5.51
C THR A 75 16.70 -2.49 6.69
N ARG A 76 17.29 -2.47 7.90
CA ARG A 76 16.62 -2.69 9.19
C ARG A 76 17.23 -1.77 10.25
N LEU A 77 16.44 -1.36 11.25
CA LEU A 77 17.01 -0.75 12.45
C LEU A 77 17.69 -1.84 13.30
N PRO A 78 18.93 -1.65 13.76
CA PRO A 78 19.66 -2.67 14.51
C PRO A 78 19.17 -2.79 15.96
N ASP A 79 19.30 -3.96 16.57
CA ASP A 79 18.78 -4.19 17.93
C ASP A 79 19.48 -3.34 19.01
N GLN A 80 20.71 -2.88 18.75
CA GLN A 80 21.40 -1.91 19.61
C GLN A 80 20.69 -0.54 19.66
N PHE A 81 20.00 -0.12 18.60
CA PHE A 81 19.19 1.11 18.64
C PHE A 81 18.04 0.98 19.66
N PHE A 82 17.31 -0.14 19.63
CA PHE A 82 16.21 -0.37 20.56
C PHE A 82 16.67 -0.56 22.02
N GLN A 83 17.93 -0.95 22.24
CA GLN A 83 18.57 -0.98 23.56
C GLN A 83 18.97 0.43 24.04
N ALA A 84 19.46 1.30 23.14
CA ALA A 84 19.83 2.68 23.44
C ALA A 84 18.61 3.59 23.72
N PHE A 85 17.44 3.24 23.17
CA PHE A 85 16.17 3.98 23.31
C PHE A 85 15.06 3.14 24.00
N PRO A 86 15.24 2.76 25.28
CA PRO A 86 14.34 1.82 25.98
C PRO A 86 12.95 2.38 26.32
N GLN A 87 12.71 3.68 26.07
CA GLN A 87 11.43 4.37 26.26
C GLN A 87 10.75 4.75 24.94
N LEU A 88 11.19 4.20 23.80
CA LEU A 88 10.66 4.54 22.47
C LEU A 88 9.16 4.22 22.34
N GLU A 89 8.33 5.27 22.29
CA GLU A 89 6.88 5.22 22.09
C GLU A 89 6.46 5.75 20.71
N TRP A 90 7.25 6.65 20.12
CA TRP A 90 6.99 7.25 18.81
C TRP A 90 8.23 7.14 17.92
N LEU A 91 8.08 6.43 16.79
CA LEU A 91 9.13 6.28 15.78
C LEU A 91 8.70 6.91 14.44
N VAL A 92 9.55 7.76 13.89
CA VAL A 92 9.44 8.26 12.50
C VAL A 92 10.62 7.72 11.69
N VAL A 93 10.38 7.17 10.51
CA VAL A 93 11.42 6.72 9.58
C VAL A 93 11.01 7.13 8.17
N MET A 94 11.67 8.13 7.58
CA MET A 94 11.31 8.64 6.25
C MET A 94 12.49 8.57 5.29
N ASN A 95 12.22 8.21 4.03
CA ASN A 95 13.21 8.16 2.94
C ASN A 95 14.49 7.35 3.26
N SER A 96 14.41 6.35 4.15
CA SER A 96 15.58 5.78 4.83
C SER A 96 15.95 4.34 4.39
N GLY A 97 15.28 3.81 3.36
CA GLY A 97 15.59 2.52 2.75
C GLY A 97 15.14 1.27 3.53
N LEU A 98 14.30 1.43 4.56
CA LEU A 98 13.89 0.33 5.44
C LEU A 98 13.10 -0.75 4.70
N GLU A 99 13.54 -2.01 4.77
CA GLU A 99 12.87 -3.19 4.18
C GLU A 99 12.01 -3.96 5.20
N VAL A 100 12.40 -3.91 6.48
CA VAL A 100 11.73 -4.61 7.58
C VAL A 100 11.50 -3.64 8.74
N LEU A 101 10.23 -3.50 9.15
CA LEU A 101 9.84 -2.62 10.27
C LEU A 101 9.57 -3.44 11.54
N THR A 102 10.40 -3.23 12.57
CA THR A 102 10.25 -3.88 13.88
C THR A 102 9.41 -3.00 14.83
N ILE A 103 8.30 -3.55 15.34
CA ILE A 103 7.39 -2.87 16.26
C ILE A 103 7.60 -3.43 17.68
N LYS A 104 8.20 -2.60 18.56
CA LYS A 104 8.59 -2.98 19.94
C LYS A 104 7.46 -2.71 20.97
N ASN A 105 7.48 -3.43 22.09
CA ASN A 105 6.46 -3.49 23.17
C ASN A 105 6.02 -2.16 23.85
N ARG A 106 6.58 -1.00 23.48
CA ARG A 106 6.20 0.34 23.95
C ARG A 106 5.64 1.26 22.86
N MET A 107 5.84 0.93 21.58
CA MET A 107 5.45 1.79 20.47
C MET A 107 3.93 2.02 20.45
N ARG A 108 3.55 3.29 20.25
CA ARG A 108 2.19 3.80 20.09
C ARG A 108 1.98 4.33 18.68
N VAL A 109 2.94 5.11 18.17
CA VAL A 109 2.86 5.77 16.88
C VAL A 109 4.08 5.43 16.03
N VAL A 110 3.85 4.96 14.80
CA VAL A 110 4.92 4.72 13.82
C VAL A 110 4.55 5.30 12.46
N HIS A 111 5.34 6.25 11.97
CA HIS A 111 5.26 6.78 10.60
C HIS A 111 6.51 6.37 9.82
N ALA A 112 6.37 5.44 8.87
CA ALA A 112 7.47 4.80 8.17
C ALA A 112 7.45 5.08 6.64
N ALA A 113 7.09 6.31 6.26
CA ALA A 113 6.75 6.65 4.89
C ALA A 113 7.95 6.74 3.93
N GLY A 114 7.79 6.29 2.68
CA GLY A 114 8.83 6.42 1.65
C GLY A 114 10.05 5.52 1.85
N ASN A 115 9.86 4.31 2.36
CA ASN A 115 10.94 3.33 2.53
C ASN A 115 10.78 2.19 1.49
N GLN A 116 11.16 0.96 1.84
CA GLN A 116 11.09 -0.24 1.00
C GLN A 116 10.39 -1.40 1.75
N ILE A 117 9.52 -1.07 2.72
CA ILE A 117 9.02 -1.99 3.74
C ILE A 117 8.12 -3.05 3.13
N LYS A 118 8.51 -4.32 3.30
CA LYS A 118 7.79 -5.50 2.79
C LYS A 118 7.23 -6.39 3.90
N SER A 119 7.67 -6.21 5.16
CA SER A 119 7.26 -7.08 6.27
C SER A 119 7.34 -6.39 7.64
N LEU A 120 6.52 -6.88 8.59
CA LEU A 120 6.38 -6.33 9.94
C LEU A 120 6.82 -7.33 11.02
N GLN A 121 7.81 -6.96 11.84
CA GLN A 121 8.26 -7.71 13.00
C GLN A 121 7.66 -7.15 14.29
N VAL A 122 6.41 -7.50 14.57
CA VAL A 122 5.71 -7.12 15.82
C VAL A 122 6.11 -8.04 16.98
N GLU A 123 6.63 -7.46 18.07
CA GLU A 123 7.07 -8.22 19.25
C GLU A 123 6.02 -8.27 20.37
N GLY A 124 5.75 -9.48 20.88
CA GLY A 124 4.98 -9.72 22.11
C GLY A 124 3.62 -9.02 22.12
N THR A 125 3.47 -8.02 22.98
CA THR A 125 2.23 -7.26 23.19
C THR A 125 2.15 -5.96 22.37
N ALA A 126 3.15 -5.65 21.54
CA ALA A 126 3.25 -4.35 20.86
C ALA A 126 2.02 -4.04 19.98
N GLY A 127 1.47 -5.04 19.30
CA GLY A 127 0.31 -4.88 18.43
C GLY A 127 -1.01 -4.60 19.15
N ALA A 128 -1.10 -4.82 20.47
CA ALA A 128 -2.21 -4.38 21.31
C ALA A 128 -2.00 -2.98 21.92
N LYS A 129 -0.90 -2.30 21.56
CA LYS A 129 -0.51 -0.97 22.07
C LYS A 129 -0.28 0.07 20.98
N LEU A 130 0.11 -0.36 19.78
CA LEU A 130 0.28 0.51 18.62
C LEU A 130 -1.09 1.04 18.17
N THR A 131 -1.32 2.33 18.34
CA THR A 131 -2.56 3.04 17.98
C THR A 131 -2.48 3.66 16.58
N THR A 132 -1.28 3.98 16.08
CA THR A 132 -1.09 4.63 14.78
C THR A 132 0.03 3.97 13.98
N LEU A 133 -0.29 3.58 12.74
CA LEU A 133 0.68 3.09 11.76
C LEU A 133 0.48 3.77 10.41
N SER A 134 1.53 4.38 9.87
CA SER A 134 1.60 4.82 8.47
C SER A 134 2.74 4.09 7.77
N LEU A 135 2.40 3.31 6.74
CA LEU A 135 3.33 2.65 5.81
C LEU A 135 3.33 3.32 4.43
N ARG A 136 2.79 4.54 4.31
CA ARG A 136 2.60 5.25 3.05
C ARG A 136 3.83 5.25 2.14
N ASN A 137 3.63 5.04 0.84
CA ASN A 137 4.70 4.95 -0.16
C ASN A 137 5.74 3.85 0.17
N ASN A 138 5.30 2.59 0.30
CA ASN A 138 6.16 1.41 0.49
C ASN A 138 5.63 0.22 -0.33
N PRO A 139 6.49 -0.69 -0.81
CA PRO A 139 6.09 -1.94 -1.48
C PRO A 139 5.57 -2.99 -0.48
N PHE A 140 4.57 -2.62 0.32
CA PHE A 140 3.98 -3.46 1.36
C PHE A 140 2.70 -4.13 0.84
N THR A 141 2.59 -5.45 1.02
CA THR A 141 1.46 -6.26 0.51
C THR A 141 0.65 -6.95 1.61
N ASP A 142 1.29 -7.37 2.72
CA ASP A 142 0.70 -8.25 3.74
C ASP A 142 -0.21 -7.51 4.75
N VAL A 143 -1.35 -7.01 4.25
CA VAL A 143 -2.44 -6.44 5.07
C VAL A 143 -3.01 -7.44 6.07
N THR A 144 -2.94 -8.74 5.76
CA THR A 144 -3.37 -9.82 6.67
C THR A 144 -2.55 -9.85 7.96
N SER A 145 -1.24 -9.57 7.90
CA SER A 145 -0.38 -9.47 9.10
C SER A 145 -0.74 -8.28 9.99
N ILE A 146 -1.23 -7.18 9.42
CA ILE A 146 -1.74 -6.03 10.17
C ILE A 146 -3.03 -6.44 10.89
N ALA A 147 -4.02 -6.90 10.13
CA ALA A 147 -5.34 -7.30 10.63
C ALA A 147 -5.27 -8.33 11.77
N LYS A 148 -4.36 -9.32 11.68
CA LYS A 148 -4.23 -10.39 12.69
C LYS A 148 -3.38 -10.03 13.91
N ARG A 149 -2.58 -8.95 13.88
CA ARG A 149 -1.56 -8.68 14.92
C ARG A 149 -1.65 -7.30 15.55
N LEU A 150 -2.15 -6.29 14.84
CA LEU A 150 -2.14 -4.88 15.25
C LEU A 150 -3.53 -4.42 15.73
N LEU A 151 -4.19 -5.24 16.56
CA LEU A 151 -5.56 -5.04 17.05
C LEU A 151 -5.76 -3.77 17.90
N GLY A 152 -4.68 -3.11 18.33
CA GLY A 152 -4.70 -1.82 19.01
C GLY A 152 -4.86 -0.60 18.10
N LEU A 153 -4.86 -0.76 16.77
CA LEU A 153 -4.86 0.37 15.83
C LEU A 153 -6.16 1.20 15.88
N GLU A 154 -5.98 2.51 15.97
CA GLU A 154 -6.98 3.57 15.86
C GLU A 154 -6.84 4.34 14.54
N VAL A 155 -5.64 4.38 13.96
CA VAL A 155 -5.29 5.08 12.71
C VAL A 155 -4.36 4.21 11.86
N LEU A 156 -4.75 3.93 10.62
CA LEU A 156 -3.98 3.14 9.65
C LEU A 156 -3.88 3.85 8.30
N ASP A 157 -2.66 4.14 7.85
CA ASP A 157 -2.36 4.72 6.54
C ASP A 157 -1.48 3.79 5.71
N LEU A 158 -2.08 3.25 4.64
CA LEU A 158 -1.45 2.38 3.65
C LEU A 158 -1.34 3.09 2.29
N SER A 159 -1.52 4.41 2.21
CA SER A 159 -1.63 5.12 0.93
C SER A 159 -0.37 4.94 0.06
N GLY A 160 -0.51 4.52 -1.20
CA GLY A 160 0.66 4.22 -2.04
C GLY A 160 1.43 2.97 -1.60
N THR A 161 0.74 1.92 -1.16
CA THR A 161 1.33 0.58 -0.98
C THR A 161 0.67 -0.47 -1.88
N GLU A 162 1.28 -1.65 -1.96
CA GLU A 162 0.88 -2.76 -2.84
C GLU A 162 -0.09 -3.75 -2.14
N VAL A 163 -0.97 -3.25 -1.25
CA VAL A 163 -1.89 -4.08 -0.43
C VAL A 163 -3.17 -4.52 -1.16
N VAL A 164 -3.29 -4.20 -2.44
CA VAL A 164 -4.44 -4.49 -3.28
C VAL A 164 -4.16 -5.71 -4.15
N GLU A 165 -5.01 -6.72 -4.01
CA GLU A 165 -5.04 -7.91 -4.86
C GLU A 165 -6.15 -7.75 -5.91
N ASP A 166 -5.88 -8.16 -7.15
CA ASP A 166 -6.84 -8.16 -8.28
C ASP A 166 -7.53 -6.81 -8.54
N GLU A 167 -6.83 -5.69 -8.30
CA GLU A 167 -7.34 -4.30 -8.38
C GLU A 167 -8.46 -3.98 -7.36
N THR A 168 -8.70 -4.83 -6.35
CA THR A 168 -9.80 -4.68 -5.37
C THR A 168 -9.33 -4.31 -3.96
N ILE A 169 -9.88 -3.22 -3.41
CA ILE A 169 -9.87 -2.94 -1.96
C ILE A 169 -11.00 -3.73 -1.29
N LYS A 170 -10.65 -4.73 -0.48
CA LYS A 170 -11.60 -5.60 0.26
C LYS A 170 -11.71 -5.11 1.71
N LEU A 171 -12.76 -4.37 2.07
CA LEU A 171 -12.87 -3.74 3.41
C LEU A 171 -12.94 -4.74 4.57
N ALA A 172 -13.49 -5.94 4.34
CA ALA A 172 -13.64 -6.99 5.35
C ALA A 172 -12.34 -7.33 6.09
N VAL A 173 -11.17 -7.22 5.43
CA VAL A 173 -9.85 -7.51 6.04
C VAL A 173 -9.54 -6.61 7.24
N PHE A 174 -10.14 -5.41 7.32
CA PHE A 174 -9.93 -4.47 8.41
C PHE A 174 -10.92 -4.64 9.58
N ALA A 175 -11.98 -5.45 9.44
CA ALA A 175 -12.98 -5.65 10.49
C ALA A 175 -12.43 -6.15 11.85
N PRO A 176 -11.34 -6.96 11.94
CA PRO A 176 -10.71 -7.29 13.21
C PRO A 176 -10.12 -6.10 13.97
N LEU A 177 -9.87 -4.97 13.30
CA LEU A 177 -9.34 -3.74 13.90
C LEU A 177 -10.50 -2.92 14.50
N VAL A 178 -11.17 -3.46 15.51
CA VAL A 178 -12.41 -2.90 16.10
C VAL A 178 -12.27 -1.48 16.67
N ASN A 179 -11.04 -1.03 16.94
CA ASN A 179 -10.73 0.32 17.42
C ASN A 179 -10.44 1.33 16.29
N LEU A 180 -10.38 0.88 15.03
CA LEU A 180 -9.96 1.70 13.90
C LEU A 180 -10.96 2.84 13.64
N THR A 181 -10.48 4.07 13.69
CA THR A 181 -11.25 5.32 13.49
C THR A 181 -10.88 6.05 12.20
N GLU A 182 -9.62 5.96 11.75
CA GLU A 182 -9.14 6.53 10.50
C GLU A 182 -8.44 5.47 9.63
N LEU A 183 -8.84 5.35 8.36
CA LEU A 183 -8.29 4.41 7.39
C LEU A 183 -7.97 5.11 6.06
N TYR A 184 -6.69 5.17 5.70
CA TYR A 184 -6.21 5.81 4.47
C TYR A 184 -5.67 4.76 3.49
N LEU A 185 -6.33 4.68 2.33
CA LEU A 185 -6.17 3.71 1.25
C LEU A 185 -6.06 4.45 -0.11
N ALA A 186 -5.41 5.62 -0.10
CA ALA A 186 -5.30 6.49 -1.26
C ALA A 186 -4.15 6.06 -2.20
N ARG A 187 -4.39 6.08 -3.52
CA ARG A 187 -3.44 5.68 -4.57
C ARG A 187 -2.89 4.26 -4.38
N LEU A 188 -3.78 3.28 -4.30
CA LEU A 188 -3.46 1.84 -4.30
C LEU A 188 -3.62 1.21 -5.69
N GLU A 189 -3.82 2.04 -6.72
CA GLU A 189 -4.13 1.62 -8.10
C GLU A 189 -5.39 0.75 -8.23
N ALA A 190 -6.26 0.77 -7.21
CA ALA A 190 -7.47 -0.05 -7.16
C ALA A 190 -8.54 0.43 -8.16
N ALA A 191 -9.18 -0.51 -8.85
CA ALA A 191 -10.38 -0.27 -9.64
C ALA A 191 -11.66 -0.56 -8.84
N TYR A 192 -11.64 -1.46 -7.85
CA TYR A 192 -12.83 -1.93 -7.12
C TYR A 192 -12.76 -1.61 -5.62
N LEU A 193 -13.93 -1.44 -4.98
CA LEU A 193 -14.08 -1.27 -3.54
C LEU A 193 -15.24 -2.14 -3.04
N GLU A 194 -14.91 -3.21 -2.32
CA GLU A 194 -15.82 -4.31 -2.01
C GLU A 194 -15.90 -4.60 -0.51
N ASN A 195 -17.05 -5.14 -0.09
CA ASN A 195 -17.25 -5.70 1.25
C ASN A 195 -18.32 -6.79 1.20
N ASP A 196 -18.09 -7.81 0.38
CA ASP A 196 -19.08 -8.86 0.07
C ASP A 196 -19.38 -9.81 1.25
N GLU A 197 -18.52 -9.81 2.27
CA GLU A 197 -18.77 -10.47 3.57
C GLU A 197 -19.71 -9.63 4.49
N GLU A 198 -20.10 -8.42 4.05
CA GLU A 198 -20.90 -7.42 4.77
C GLU A 198 -20.39 -7.07 6.19
N MET A 199 -19.08 -7.25 6.42
CA MET A 199 -18.42 -7.09 7.71
C MET A 199 -18.36 -5.62 8.17
N GLU A 200 -18.86 -5.33 9.38
CA GLU A 200 -18.83 -3.98 9.94
C GLU A 200 -17.42 -3.53 10.36
N LEU A 201 -17.12 -2.25 10.15
CA LEU A 201 -15.99 -1.55 10.78
C LEU A 201 -16.59 -0.57 11.81
N PRO A 202 -16.93 -1.04 13.02
CA PRO A 202 -17.90 -0.36 13.90
C PRO A 202 -17.40 0.94 14.52
N SER A 203 -16.12 1.28 14.37
CA SER A 203 -15.50 2.50 14.93
C SER A 203 -15.05 3.50 13.86
N LEU A 204 -15.11 3.14 12.58
CA LEU A 204 -14.51 3.95 11.51
C LEU A 204 -15.28 5.25 11.29
N LYS A 205 -14.55 6.37 11.28
CA LYS A 205 -15.05 7.74 11.08
C LYS A 205 -14.51 8.37 9.81
N VAL A 206 -13.24 8.12 9.48
CA VAL A 206 -12.56 8.68 8.33
C VAL A 206 -12.14 7.56 7.39
N LEU A 207 -12.54 7.65 6.13
CA LEU A 207 -12.08 6.78 5.05
C LEU A 207 -11.54 7.63 3.90
N ASP A 208 -10.29 7.42 3.51
CA ASP A 208 -9.70 8.01 2.31
C ASP A 208 -9.39 6.92 1.28
N VAL A 209 -9.99 7.02 0.11
CA VAL A 209 -9.77 6.13 -1.05
C VAL A 209 -9.43 6.95 -2.29
N SER A 210 -8.86 8.14 -2.12
CA SER A 210 -8.55 9.10 -3.20
C SER A 210 -7.45 8.62 -4.13
N GLY A 211 -7.49 9.02 -5.40
CA GLY A 211 -6.46 8.69 -6.41
C GLY A 211 -6.40 7.21 -6.79
N ASN A 212 -7.50 6.48 -6.60
CA ASN A 212 -7.77 5.16 -7.16
C ASN A 212 -8.56 5.31 -8.48
N PHE A 213 -8.80 4.22 -9.21
CA PHE A 213 -9.38 4.23 -10.56
C PHE A 213 -10.86 3.80 -10.58
N PHE A 214 -11.67 4.39 -9.70
CA PHE A 214 -13.10 4.05 -9.56
C PHE A 214 -13.94 4.54 -10.74
N THR A 215 -14.64 3.60 -11.38
CA THR A 215 -15.61 3.87 -12.45
C THR A 215 -17.04 3.79 -11.91
N PRO A 216 -18.02 4.46 -12.56
CA PRO A 216 -19.43 4.33 -12.16
C PRO A 216 -19.97 2.89 -12.22
N SER A 217 -19.30 2.01 -12.97
CA SER A 217 -19.63 0.59 -13.12
C SER A 217 -19.12 -0.33 -12.02
N ASN A 218 -18.08 0.05 -11.26
CA ASN A 218 -17.48 -0.78 -10.21
C ASN A 218 -17.50 -0.14 -8.81
N PHE A 219 -17.92 1.11 -8.70
CA PHE A 219 -18.07 1.81 -7.43
C PHE A 219 -19.54 1.89 -7.00
N HIS A 220 -19.89 1.31 -5.85
CA HIS A 220 -21.28 1.23 -5.37
C HIS A 220 -21.40 1.63 -3.89
N LEU A 221 -22.16 2.69 -3.60
CA LEU A 221 -22.31 3.25 -2.24
C LEU A 221 -22.82 2.25 -1.19
N ARG A 222 -23.47 1.15 -1.59
CA ARG A 222 -23.88 0.04 -0.69
C ARG A 222 -22.74 -0.45 0.22
N VAL A 223 -21.49 -0.36 -0.24
CA VAL A 223 -20.29 -0.81 0.49
C VAL A 223 -20.09 -0.04 1.80
N PHE A 224 -20.58 1.20 1.88
CA PHE A 224 -20.43 2.06 3.06
C PHE A 224 -21.47 1.81 4.16
N ARG A 225 -22.50 0.97 3.92
CA ARG A 225 -23.51 0.64 4.94
C ARG A 225 -22.90 -0.05 6.17
N THR A 226 -21.80 -0.77 5.97
CA THR A 226 -21.03 -1.46 7.01
C THR A 226 -20.11 -0.51 7.80
N LEU A 227 -20.15 0.79 7.52
CA LEU A 227 -19.37 1.84 8.18
C LEU A 227 -20.30 2.79 8.96
N PRO A 228 -21.06 2.30 9.97
CA PRO A 228 -22.20 3.01 10.55
C PRO A 228 -21.84 4.33 11.27
N LYS A 229 -20.55 4.59 11.53
CA LYS A 229 -20.03 5.81 12.15
C LYS A 229 -19.18 6.69 11.21
N MET A 230 -19.12 6.38 9.91
CA MET A 230 -18.30 7.16 8.97
C MET A 230 -18.83 8.59 8.84
N GLU A 231 -18.00 9.57 9.22
CA GLU A 231 -18.31 10.99 9.23
C GLU A 231 -17.68 11.73 8.05
N GLU A 232 -16.52 11.27 7.56
CA GLU A 232 -15.73 11.97 6.54
C GLU A 232 -15.18 10.97 5.51
N LEU A 233 -15.53 11.18 4.24
CA LEU A 233 -15.14 10.33 3.10
C LEU A 233 -14.36 11.12 2.06
N PHE A 234 -13.15 10.67 1.73
CA PHE A 234 -12.35 11.25 0.65
C PHE A 234 -12.41 10.37 -0.61
N LEU A 235 -12.98 10.93 -1.67
CA LEU A 235 -13.10 10.35 -3.02
C LEU A 235 -12.40 11.27 -4.04
N ARG A 236 -11.26 11.88 -3.68
CA ARG A 236 -10.59 12.85 -4.55
C ARG A 236 -9.86 12.16 -5.68
N ASP A 237 -9.70 12.84 -6.81
CA ASP A 237 -8.86 12.42 -7.94
C ASP A 237 -9.17 11.00 -8.45
N ALA A 238 -10.38 10.49 -8.21
CA ALA A 238 -10.77 9.09 -8.39
C ALA A 238 -11.28 8.77 -9.82
N SER A 239 -11.11 9.71 -10.76
CA SER A 239 -11.57 9.63 -12.16
C SER A 239 -13.09 9.42 -12.36
N MET A 240 -13.90 9.67 -11.32
CA MET A 240 -15.34 9.43 -11.37
C MET A 240 -16.04 10.40 -12.33
N THR A 241 -16.82 9.87 -13.28
CA THR A 241 -17.64 10.65 -14.23
C THR A 241 -19.11 10.73 -13.84
N ASP A 242 -19.60 9.75 -13.09
CA ASP A 242 -20.97 9.65 -12.57
C ASP A 242 -20.95 9.09 -11.14
N ILE A 243 -22.00 9.37 -10.36
CA ILE A 243 -22.24 8.82 -9.02
C ILE A 243 -23.74 8.81 -8.76
N SER A 244 -24.37 7.65 -8.88
CA SER A 244 -25.82 7.51 -8.72
C SER A 244 -26.21 7.52 -7.24
N VAL A 245 -26.91 8.58 -6.82
CA VAL A 245 -27.39 8.76 -5.44
C VAL A 245 -28.90 9.03 -5.45
N THR A 246 -29.69 8.12 -4.88
CA THR A 246 -31.14 8.35 -4.64
C THR A 246 -31.38 8.92 -3.24
N ASP A 247 -30.76 8.34 -2.22
CA ASP A 247 -30.61 8.93 -0.90
C ASP A 247 -29.25 8.53 -0.32
N ILE A 248 -28.51 9.52 0.15
CA ILE A 248 -27.14 9.35 0.66
C ILE A 248 -27.17 8.76 2.08
N ARG A 249 -28.22 9.05 2.87
CA ARG A 249 -28.36 8.60 4.27
C ARG A 249 -28.67 7.10 4.38
N ARG A 250 -29.28 6.50 3.36
CA ARG A 250 -29.45 5.04 3.23
C ARG A 250 -28.13 4.27 3.21
N ASP A 251 -27.11 4.83 2.54
CA ASP A 251 -25.83 4.16 2.29
C ASP A 251 -24.72 4.65 3.22
N MET A 252 -24.80 5.90 3.69
CA MET A 252 -23.87 6.52 4.62
C MET A 252 -24.66 7.32 5.69
N PRO A 253 -25.16 6.67 6.75
CA PRO A 253 -26.08 7.30 7.70
C PRO A 253 -25.43 8.44 8.51
N ALA A 254 -24.16 8.28 8.91
CA ALA A 254 -23.47 9.23 9.80
C ALA A 254 -22.67 10.33 9.09
N VAL A 255 -22.60 10.34 7.76
CA VAL A 255 -21.66 11.21 7.02
C VAL A 255 -21.95 12.71 7.22
N LYS A 256 -20.89 13.48 7.39
CA LYS A 256 -20.90 14.95 7.58
C LYS A 256 -20.14 15.65 6.48
N ARG A 257 -19.15 15.00 5.85
CA ARG A 257 -18.34 15.58 4.78
C ARG A 257 -17.93 14.56 3.70
N ILE A 258 -17.98 14.97 2.44
CA ILE A 258 -17.51 14.16 1.29
C ILE A 258 -16.61 15.02 0.39
N HIS A 259 -15.38 14.58 0.14
CA HIS A 259 -14.43 15.31 -0.70
C HIS A 259 -14.41 14.77 -2.13
N LEU A 260 -14.87 15.60 -3.08
CA LEU A 260 -15.14 15.22 -4.48
C LEU A 260 -14.19 15.83 -5.52
N GLY A 261 -13.22 16.66 -5.10
CA GLY A 261 -12.32 17.38 -6.02
C GLY A 261 -11.42 16.45 -6.85
N GLY A 262 -11.10 16.86 -8.08
CA GLY A 262 -10.24 16.08 -8.99
C GLY A 262 -10.96 15.02 -9.83
N ASN A 263 -12.27 14.85 -9.66
CA ASN A 263 -13.10 13.97 -10.49
C ASN A 263 -13.58 14.64 -11.79
N ASP A 264 -14.20 13.85 -12.65
CA ASP A 264 -14.57 14.20 -14.02
C ASP A 264 -16.09 14.38 -14.24
N PHE A 265 -16.82 14.69 -13.15
CA PHE A 265 -18.27 14.85 -13.17
C PHE A 265 -18.75 15.91 -14.18
N ASN A 266 -19.90 15.66 -14.81
CA ASN A 266 -20.60 16.71 -15.53
C ASN A 266 -21.18 17.75 -14.55
N CYS A 267 -21.11 19.04 -14.87
CA CYS A 267 -21.56 20.11 -13.96
C CYS A 267 -23.04 20.00 -13.56
N LYS A 268 -23.92 19.50 -14.43
CA LYS A 268 -25.33 19.28 -14.08
C LYS A 268 -25.49 18.20 -13.00
N LEU A 269 -24.68 17.14 -13.08
CA LEU A 269 -24.65 16.08 -12.06
C LEU A 269 -24.05 16.60 -10.76
N LEU A 270 -22.90 17.29 -10.83
CA LEU A 270 -22.24 17.84 -9.65
C LEU A 270 -23.15 18.82 -8.90
N LEU A 271 -23.82 19.74 -9.59
CA LEU A 271 -24.76 20.68 -8.98
C LEU A 271 -25.96 19.97 -8.33
N ALA A 272 -26.50 18.92 -8.94
CA ALA A 272 -27.57 18.11 -8.36
C ALA A 272 -27.10 17.37 -7.10
N LEU A 273 -25.90 16.78 -7.13
CA LEU A 273 -25.27 16.13 -5.98
C LEU A 273 -25.01 17.11 -4.84
N LEU A 274 -24.42 18.28 -5.12
CA LEU A 274 -24.15 19.32 -4.11
C LEU A 274 -25.45 19.83 -3.47
N ALA A 275 -26.53 19.97 -4.23
CA ALA A 275 -27.85 20.31 -3.68
C ALA A 275 -28.40 19.20 -2.76
N HIS A 276 -28.30 17.94 -3.19
CA HIS A 276 -28.75 16.76 -2.42
C HIS A 276 -27.98 16.53 -1.12
N LEU A 277 -26.67 16.78 -1.14
CA LEU A 277 -25.81 16.75 0.05
C LEU A 277 -26.13 17.92 1.01
N LYS A 278 -26.31 19.13 0.47
CA LYS A 278 -26.67 20.32 1.25
C LYS A 278 -28.05 20.23 1.90
N GLU A 279 -29.03 19.60 1.24
CA GLU A 279 -30.37 19.32 1.81
C GLU A 279 -30.30 18.42 3.07
N ARG A 280 -29.18 17.69 3.27
CA ARG A 280 -28.99 16.72 4.34
C ARG A 280 -27.86 17.11 5.32
N ASP A 281 -27.46 18.38 5.32
CA ASP A 281 -26.37 18.92 6.14
C ASP A 281 -25.03 18.18 5.95
N ILE A 282 -24.67 17.86 4.70
CA ILE A 282 -23.39 17.25 4.34
C ILE A 282 -22.52 18.27 3.60
N GLU A 283 -21.33 18.53 4.14
CA GLU A 283 -20.32 19.40 3.54
C GLU A 283 -19.66 18.72 2.32
N ALA A 284 -19.45 19.48 1.25
CA ALA A 284 -18.67 19.04 0.09
C ALA A 284 -17.66 20.14 -0.30
N PRO A 285 -16.56 20.29 0.46
CA PRO A 285 -15.70 21.48 0.36
C PRO A 285 -14.88 21.47 -0.94
N GLY A 286 -15.11 22.48 -1.76
CA GLY A 286 -14.24 22.86 -2.86
C GLY A 286 -12.92 23.49 -2.38
N GLN A 287 -11.87 23.31 -3.18
CA GLN A 287 -10.53 23.85 -2.92
C GLN A 287 -9.84 24.42 -4.16
N SER A 288 -10.45 24.27 -5.35
CA SER A 288 -9.91 24.77 -6.61
C SER A 288 -10.24 26.26 -6.77
N SER A 289 -9.21 27.11 -6.83
CA SER A 289 -9.34 28.52 -7.18
C SER A 289 -9.45 28.77 -8.69
N SER A 290 -9.06 27.78 -9.50
CA SER A 290 -9.17 27.76 -10.96
C SER A 290 -9.36 26.31 -11.43
N CYS A 291 -9.88 26.14 -12.65
CA CYS A 291 -10.12 24.81 -13.25
C CYS A 291 -9.43 24.69 -14.62
N PRO A 292 -9.13 23.46 -15.09
CA PRO A 292 -8.52 23.24 -16.40
C PRO A 292 -9.42 23.70 -17.56
N GLN A 293 -8.83 23.94 -18.73
CA GLN A 293 -9.61 24.30 -19.92
C GLN A 293 -10.64 23.21 -20.26
N GLY A 294 -11.91 23.61 -20.40
CA GLY A 294 -13.04 22.68 -20.60
C GLY A 294 -13.73 22.22 -19.31
N TYR A 295 -13.30 22.74 -18.16
CA TYR A 295 -13.97 22.57 -16.87
C TYR A 295 -14.40 23.93 -16.31
N ASP A 296 -15.63 24.00 -15.80
CA ASP A 296 -16.11 25.12 -14.99
C ASP A 296 -15.85 24.89 -13.50
N ASN A 297 -15.91 25.95 -12.71
CA ASN A 297 -15.72 25.92 -11.26
C ASN A 297 -17.07 26.11 -10.56
N GLU A 298 -17.59 25.04 -9.96
CA GLU A 298 -18.81 25.04 -9.17
C GLU A 298 -18.46 24.88 -7.69
N GLN A 299 -18.65 25.95 -6.91
CA GLN A 299 -18.42 25.97 -5.45
C GLN A 299 -16.99 25.53 -5.03
N GLY A 300 -15.98 25.76 -5.88
CA GLY A 300 -14.58 25.37 -5.65
C GLY A 300 -14.25 23.94 -6.09
N LEU A 301 -15.15 23.28 -6.83
CA LEU A 301 -14.96 21.96 -7.44
C LEU A 301 -15.01 22.10 -8.97
N CYS A 302 -14.16 21.38 -9.69
CA CYS A 302 -14.12 21.44 -11.14
C CYS A 302 -15.04 20.38 -11.77
N CYS A 303 -15.74 20.74 -12.85
CA CYS A 303 -16.67 19.85 -13.56
C CYS A 303 -16.71 20.15 -15.06
N LYS A 304 -17.10 19.18 -15.89
CA LYS A 304 -17.29 19.38 -17.34
C LYS A 304 -18.68 19.94 -17.63
N SER A 305 -18.81 21.11 -18.25
CA SER A 305 -20.11 21.68 -18.66
C SER A 305 -20.80 20.82 -19.72
N HIS A 306 -20.10 20.53 -20.82
CA HIS A 306 -20.58 19.67 -21.91
C HIS A 306 -19.47 18.76 -22.43
N GLY A 307 -19.81 17.51 -22.76
CA GLY A 307 -18.84 16.51 -23.21
C GLY A 307 -18.23 16.85 -24.58
N ASN A 308 -16.91 17.03 -24.62
CA ASN A 308 -16.05 17.06 -25.81
C ASN A 308 -16.53 17.84 -27.04
N VAL A 309 -17.16 19.00 -26.84
CA VAL A 309 -17.31 20.00 -27.93
C VAL A 309 -15.99 20.78 -28.07
N TYR A 310 -14.97 20.10 -28.59
CA TYR A 310 -13.81 20.81 -29.14
C TYR A 310 -14.31 21.63 -30.35
N PRO A 311 -14.10 22.97 -30.39
CA PRO A 311 -14.39 23.72 -31.60
C PRO A 311 -13.52 23.18 -32.74
N PRO A 312 -14.07 22.95 -33.94
CA PRO A 312 -13.30 22.36 -35.04
C PRO A 312 -12.10 23.25 -35.35
N ARG A 313 -10.90 22.65 -35.33
CA ARG A 313 -9.64 23.36 -35.54
C ARG A 313 -9.70 24.13 -36.87
N PRO A 314 -9.48 25.46 -36.88
CA PRO A 314 -9.60 26.23 -38.11
C PRO A 314 -8.62 25.70 -39.17
N PRO A 315 -9.03 25.60 -40.44
CA PRO A 315 -8.24 24.96 -41.48
C PRO A 315 -6.97 25.78 -41.77
N THR A 316 -5.83 25.30 -41.28
CA THR A 316 -4.50 25.86 -41.58
C THR A 316 -4.07 25.49 -42.99
N GLY A 317 -4.60 26.19 -43.99
CA GLY A 317 -4.16 26.05 -45.38
C GLY A 317 -2.83 26.76 -45.64
N PRO A 318 -1.99 26.21 -46.53
CA PRO A 318 -1.06 27.02 -47.33
C PRO A 318 -1.41 27.01 -48.82
N THR A 319 -1.50 28.21 -49.38
CA THR A 319 -1.07 28.67 -50.71
C THR A 319 -0.96 27.67 -51.89
N ALA A 320 -1.65 28.00 -52.99
CA ALA A 320 -1.77 27.23 -54.22
C ALA A 320 -0.50 27.10 -55.10
N SER A 321 -0.48 26.08 -55.97
CA SER A 321 0.05 26.04 -57.36
C SER A 321 -0.24 24.66 -58.01
N PRO A 322 -0.10 24.46 -59.33
CA PRO A 322 -1.00 24.83 -60.42
C PRO A 322 -1.67 23.59 -61.10
N PRO A 323 -2.61 23.74 -62.06
CA PRO A 323 -3.46 22.62 -62.50
C PRO A 323 -2.84 21.65 -63.52
N LYS A 324 -3.44 20.46 -63.63
CA LYS A 324 -3.35 19.54 -64.78
C LYS A 324 -4.73 18.96 -65.11
N GLU A 325 -4.94 18.60 -66.37
CA GLU A 325 -6.23 18.20 -66.95
C GLU A 325 -6.44 16.67 -66.98
N GLY A 326 -7.68 16.26 -67.25
CA GLY A 326 -8.21 14.88 -67.24
C GLY A 326 -9.49 14.83 -66.40
N LEU A 327 -10.70 14.73 -66.97
CA LEU A 327 -11.32 13.53 -67.56
C LEU A 327 -11.14 12.27 -66.69
N ASP A 328 -12.18 11.51 -66.33
CA ASP A 328 -13.55 11.45 -66.92
C ASP A 328 -14.65 11.14 -65.87
N ALA A 329 -15.91 11.07 -66.31
CA ALA A 329 -17.08 10.67 -65.52
C ALA A 329 -17.01 9.17 -65.10
N THR A 330 -17.77 8.65 -64.12
CA THR A 330 -19.25 8.59 -64.10
C THR A 330 -19.79 8.12 -62.73
N THR A 331 -21.07 8.43 -62.46
CA THR A 331 -22.02 7.80 -61.52
C THR A 331 -21.90 6.26 -61.43
N VAL A 332 -22.27 5.54 -60.36
CA VAL A 332 -23.64 5.27 -59.84
C VAL A 332 -23.61 4.70 -58.39
N THR A 333 -24.68 4.94 -57.61
CA THR A 333 -25.07 4.24 -56.36
C THR A 333 -26.55 3.80 -56.48
N PRO A 334 -27.15 2.95 -55.62
CA PRO A 334 -26.61 1.97 -54.65
C PRO A 334 -27.02 0.52 -55.06
N THR A 335 -27.06 -0.50 -54.18
CA THR A 335 -28.28 -0.92 -53.43
C THR A 335 -27.94 -2.13 -52.52
N ALA A 336 -28.69 -2.34 -51.44
CA ALA A 336 -28.45 -3.36 -50.41
C ALA A 336 -29.35 -4.62 -50.52
N THR A 337 -28.93 -5.72 -49.88
CA THR A 337 -29.80 -6.84 -49.48
C THR A 337 -29.44 -7.34 -48.06
N LYS A 338 -30.39 -7.97 -47.36
CA LYS A 338 -30.33 -8.40 -45.94
C LYS A 338 -29.89 -9.91 -45.77
N PRO A 339 -29.81 -10.47 -44.53
CA PRO A 339 -29.07 -11.72 -44.22
C PRO A 339 -29.97 -12.99 -44.23
N PRO A 340 -29.51 -14.16 -43.72
CA PRO A 340 -29.74 -14.45 -42.29
C PRO A 340 -28.70 -15.34 -41.55
N THR A 341 -28.79 -15.28 -40.21
CA THR A 341 -28.45 -16.28 -39.15
C THR A 341 -27.62 -17.55 -39.44
N GLY A 342 -26.59 -17.80 -38.62
CA GLY A 342 -25.98 -19.12 -38.38
C GLY A 342 -24.74 -19.05 -37.46
N PRO A 343 -24.64 -19.80 -36.34
CA PRO A 343 -23.54 -19.64 -35.37
C PRO A 343 -22.50 -20.79 -35.36
N SER A 344 -21.21 -20.45 -35.28
CA SER A 344 -20.17 -21.28 -34.64
C SER A 344 -18.86 -20.53 -34.38
N THR A 345 -18.21 -20.88 -33.28
CA THR A 345 -16.84 -20.53 -32.86
C THR A 345 -16.08 -21.85 -32.62
N PRO A 346 -14.77 -21.84 -32.27
CA PRO A 346 -13.65 -21.00 -32.73
C PRO A 346 -12.47 -21.85 -33.26
N ILE A 347 -11.57 -21.29 -34.09
CA ILE A 347 -10.22 -21.86 -34.32
C ILE A 347 -9.17 -20.74 -34.35
N ASP A 348 -8.02 -21.02 -33.72
CA ASP A 348 -6.82 -20.18 -33.57
C ASP A 348 -6.04 -19.95 -34.90
N THR A 349 -5.19 -18.92 -34.97
CA THR A 349 -4.22 -18.76 -36.07
C THR A 349 -3.00 -17.90 -35.69
N THR A 350 -1.95 -18.58 -35.21
CA THR A 350 -0.54 -18.47 -35.63
C THR A 350 -0.01 -17.11 -36.13
N LYS A 351 0.94 -16.50 -35.41
CA LYS A 351 1.84 -15.47 -35.96
C LYS A 351 3.16 -16.06 -36.44
N THR A 352 3.41 -15.94 -37.75
CA THR A 352 4.63 -16.39 -38.43
C THR A 352 5.82 -15.46 -38.19
N GLN A 353 7.01 -16.00 -37.93
CA GLN A 353 8.27 -15.24 -37.97
C GLN A 353 8.78 -15.10 -39.41
N VAL A 354 9.34 -13.93 -39.75
CA VAL A 354 10.17 -13.73 -40.95
C VAL A 354 11.62 -13.52 -40.51
N LYS A 355 12.57 -14.09 -41.26
CA LYS A 355 13.97 -14.27 -40.84
C LYS A 355 14.91 -14.25 -42.05
N GLU A 356 15.82 -13.28 -42.14
CA GLU A 356 16.95 -13.28 -43.09
C GLU A 356 18.00 -12.21 -42.72
N LYS A 357 19.19 -12.16 -43.34
CA LYS A 357 20.36 -13.03 -43.07
C LYS A 357 21.68 -12.23 -43.28
N GLU A 358 22.82 -12.84 -42.96
CA GLU A 358 24.24 -12.43 -43.11
C GLU A 358 24.60 -11.57 -44.38
N LYS A 359 25.75 -10.86 -44.52
CA LYS A 359 27.14 -11.32 -44.23
C LYS A 359 28.27 -10.27 -44.44
N GLY A 360 29.27 -10.24 -43.53
CA GLY A 360 30.71 -10.35 -43.87
C GLY A 360 31.63 -9.12 -44.12
N SER A 361 32.86 -9.19 -43.55
CA SER A 361 34.11 -8.44 -43.88
C SER A 361 34.14 -6.91 -43.61
N SER A 362 35.27 -6.19 -43.45
CA SER A 362 36.72 -6.45 -43.24
C SER A 362 37.42 -5.06 -43.15
N LYS A 363 38.46 -4.69 -42.39
CA LYS A 363 39.38 -5.17 -41.31
C LYS A 363 40.00 -3.85 -40.72
N HIS A 364 41.17 -3.62 -40.08
CA HIS A 364 42.34 -4.32 -39.49
C HIS A 364 43.09 -3.27 -38.61
N TYR A 365 43.83 -3.64 -37.54
CA TYR A 365 45.10 -2.98 -37.10
C TYR A 365 45.88 -3.88 -36.10
N LEU A 366 47.03 -3.42 -35.57
CA LEU A 366 48.15 -4.25 -35.10
C LEU A 366 48.36 -4.37 -33.57
N ILE A 367 49.11 -5.41 -33.19
CA ILE A 367 49.52 -5.80 -31.83
C ILE A 367 50.95 -5.29 -31.56
N TYR A 368 51.29 -4.87 -30.33
CA TYR A 368 52.57 -5.21 -29.65
C TYR A 368 52.69 -4.71 -28.19
N GLY A 369 53.18 -5.56 -27.29
CA GLY A 369 53.97 -5.21 -26.10
C GLY A 369 53.23 -4.76 -24.82
N GLY A 370 53.30 -5.56 -23.74
CA GLY A 370 52.81 -5.12 -22.41
C GLY A 370 52.49 -6.20 -21.37
N ILE A 371 53.30 -7.27 -21.23
CA ILE A 371 53.07 -8.27 -20.18
C ILE A 371 53.66 -7.78 -18.85
N THR A 372 52.82 -7.57 -17.85
CA THR A 372 53.24 -7.41 -16.44
C THR A 372 52.20 -7.98 -15.47
N VAL A 373 52.66 -8.82 -14.55
CA VAL A 373 51.97 -9.32 -13.35
C VAL A 373 50.68 -10.12 -13.60
N VAL A 374 50.84 -11.44 -13.78
CA VAL A 374 49.83 -12.43 -13.37
C VAL A 374 50.41 -13.26 -12.21
N LEU A 375 49.61 -13.32 -11.15
CA LEU A 375 49.62 -14.17 -9.96
C LEU A 375 50.61 -15.36 -9.93
N LEU A 376 51.46 -15.39 -8.91
CA LEU A 376 52.24 -16.57 -8.49
C LEU A 376 51.57 -17.26 -7.28
N ILE A 377 50.54 -18.08 -7.52
CA ILE A 377 50.12 -19.14 -6.59
C ILE A 377 49.65 -20.34 -7.41
N ASP A 378 50.57 -21.26 -7.74
CA ASP A 378 50.21 -22.60 -8.22
C ASP A 378 51.41 -23.56 -8.09
N SER A 379 51.54 -24.20 -6.91
CA SER A 379 52.38 -25.39 -6.67
C SER A 379 52.21 -25.92 -5.24
N ILE A 380 52.47 -27.23 -5.08
CA ILE A 380 52.47 -28.00 -3.82
C ILE A 380 51.10 -28.20 -3.18
N LEU A 381 50.33 -29.17 -3.69
CA LEU A 381 49.52 -30.07 -2.84
C LEU A 381 49.17 -31.38 -3.56
N GLU A 382 50.19 -32.19 -3.87
CA GLU A 382 50.01 -33.54 -4.40
C GLU A 382 51.06 -34.49 -3.82
N GLN A 383 50.67 -35.33 -2.84
CA GLN A 383 51.24 -36.66 -2.57
C GLN A 383 50.52 -37.40 -1.40
N ILE A 384 50.11 -38.67 -1.67
CA ILE A 384 50.05 -39.82 -0.74
C ILE A 384 48.94 -39.81 0.36
N PRO A 385 48.14 -40.91 0.56
CA PRO A 385 47.63 -41.90 -0.40
C PRO A 385 46.13 -42.28 -0.11
N MET A 386 45.66 -43.39 -0.68
CA MET A 386 44.39 -44.04 -0.32
C MET A 386 44.47 -44.80 1.02
N LEU A 387 43.35 -44.84 1.76
CA LEU A 387 42.90 -46.04 2.47
C LEU A 387 41.36 -46.12 2.42
N GLU A 388 40.83 -47.34 2.41
CA GLU A 388 39.44 -47.63 2.04
C GLU A 388 38.63 -48.23 3.20
N SER A 389 37.30 -48.22 3.06
CA SER A 389 36.28 -48.85 3.92
C SER A 389 36.00 -48.25 5.31
N MET A 390 34.77 -47.72 5.47
CA MET A 390 33.87 -48.10 6.57
C MET A 390 32.41 -47.82 6.18
N GLN A 391 31.46 -48.48 6.83
CA GLN A 391 30.06 -48.61 6.38
C GLN A 391 29.25 -47.30 6.39
N THR A 392 28.32 -47.22 5.45
CA THR A 392 27.09 -46.39 5.55
C THR A 392 26.14 -46.96 6.61
N PRO A 393 25.68 -46.17 7.59
CA PRO A 393 24.54 -46.53 8.44
C PRO A 393 23.21 -46.41 7.69
N GLU A 394 22.23 -47.21 8.10
CA GLU A 394 20.95 -47.40 7.41
C GLU A 394 19.91 -46.31 7.68
N SER A 395 18.89 -46.30 6.80
CA SER A 395 17.50 -45.83 6.99
C SER A 395 17.14 -44.91 8.17
N ILE A 396 16.60 -43.74 7.83
CA ILE A 396 15.75 -42.94 8.72
C ILE A 396 14.49 -43.76 9.08
N PRO A 397 14.13 -43.92 10.37
CA PRO A 397 12.86 -44.53 10.76
C PRO A 397 11.69 -43.54 10.56
N GLU A 398 10.63 -44.03 9.94
CA GLU A 398 9.41 -43.29 9.62
C GLU A 398 8.59 -42.97 10.88
N TRP A 399 8.17 -41.71 11.06
CA TRP A 399 7.40 -41.27 12.24
C TRP A 399 5.92 -41.62 12.07
N ASN A 400 5.50 -42.75 12.63
CA ASN A 400 4.10 -43.19 12.64
C ASN A 400 3.38 -42.73 13.93
N PRO A 401 2.39 -41.81 13.85
CA PRO A 401 1.61 -41.40 15.01
C PRO A 401 0.50 -42.42 15.32
N GLU A 402 0.64 -43.17 16.41
CA GLU A 402 -0.46 -43.99 16.93
C GLU A 402 -1.62 -43.10 17.47
N PRO A 403 -2.89 -43.53 17.30
CA PRO A 403 -4.04 -42.73 17.69
C PRO A 403 -4.20 -42.65 19.21
N ILE A 404 -4.39 -41.43 19.73
CA ILE A 404 -4.78 -41.22 21.12
C ILE A 404 -6.22 -41.73 21.30
N LEU A 405 -6.38 -42.81 22.06
CA LEU A 405 -7.68 -43.35 22.41
C LEU A 405 -8.45 -42.40 23.34
N GLU A 406 -9.73 -42.22 23.03
CA GLU A 406 -10.65 -41.38 23.78
C GLU A 406 -10.89 -41.93 25.20
N SER A 407 -10.99 -41.02 26.17
CA SER A 407 -11.50 -41.33 27.52
C SER A 407 -12.35 -40.17 28.02
N VAL A 408 -13.51 -40.00 27.40
CA VAL A 408 -14.55 -39.06 27.83
C VAL A 408 -15.30 -39.64 29.04
N PRO A 409 -15.33 -38.97 30.20
CA PRO A 409 -16.25 -39.29 31.28
C PRO A 409 -17.57 -38.54 31.06
N GLU A 410 -18.63 -39.27 30.71
CA GLU A 410 -19.98 -38.74 30.58
C GLU A 410 -20.47 -38.16 31.92
N SER A 411 -21.08 -36.97 31.88
CA SER A 411 -21.95 -36.47 32.95
C SER A 411 -22.90 -35.39 32.44
N GLU A 412 -24.07 -35.83 31.97
CA GLU A 412 -25.23 -34.93 31.90
C GLU A 412 -25.63 -34.48 33.32
N PRO A 413 -26.34 -33.34 33.42
CA PRO A 413 -27.72 -33.51 33.86
C PRO A 413 -28.72 -32.77 32.96
N THR A 414 -29.65 -33.53 32.38
CA THR A 414 -30.86 -33.04 31.75
C THR A 414 -31.86 -32.53 32.80
N TRP A 415 -32.40 -31.33 32.61
CA TRP A 415 -33.73 -30.97 33.11
C TRP A 415 -34.38 -29.91 32.21
N GLU A 416 -35.51 -30.27 31.61
CA GLU A 416 -36.40 -29.34 30.91
C GLU A 416 -37.49 -28.83 31.85
N SER A 417 -38.20 -27.78 31.42
CA SER A 417 -39.34 -27.13 32.09
C SER A 417 -38.97 -26.33 33.36
N GLN A 418 -39.59 -25.19 33.66
CA GLN A 418 -40.92 -24.70 33.25
C GLN A 418 -40.92 -23.20 32.90
N CYS A 419 -41.65 -22.84 31.85
CA CYS A 419 -42.17 -21.47 31.70
C CYS A 419 -43.51 -21.35 32.45
N ALA A 420 -43.73 -20.24 33.15
CA ALA A 420 -45.02 -19.88 33.75
C ALA A 420 -45.31 -18.39 33.51
N PRO A 421 -46.57 -17.99 33.23
CA PRO A 421 -46.90 -16.63 32.82
C PRO A 421 -47.09 -15.68 34.01
N VAL A 422 -46.86 -14.39 33.78
CA VAL A 422 -47.35 -13.31 34.66
C VAL A 422 -48.82 -13.04 34.32
N THR A 423 -49.69 -13.06 35.32
CA THR A 423 -51.15 -12.92 35.16
C THR A 423 -51.61 -11.46 35.15
N GLU A 424 -52.50 -11.11 34.24
CA GLU A 424 -53.27 -9.86 34.29
C GLU A 424 -54.15 -9.78 35.55
N SER A 425 -54.34 -8.56 36.08
CA SER A 425 -55.53 -8.19 36.85
C SER A 425 -55.65 -6.66 36.97
N GLY A 426 -56.88 -6.12 36.89
CA GLY A 426 -57.18 -4.72 37.26
C GLY A 426 -57.63 -3.77 36.14
N LEU A 427 -58.92 -3.84 35.78
CA LEU A 427 -59.66 -2.65 35.31
C LEU A 427 -59.76 -1.62 36.47
N THR A 428 -60.05 -0.32 36.31
CA THR A 428 -60.87 0.42 35.32
C THR A 428 -60.48 1.93 35.33
N PRO A 429 -60.96 2.79 34.40
CA PRO A 429 -60.44 4.16 34.21
C PRO A 429 -61.33 5.31 34.73
N GLU A 430 -60.70 6.48 34.94
CA GLU A 430 -61.18 7.87 34.75
C GLU A 430 -59.91 8.76 34.83
N LYS A 431 -59.76 9.96 34.23
CA LYS A 431 -60.74 11.00 33.89
C LYS A 431 -60.15 11.97 32.84
N GLU A 432 -60.95 12.51 31.92
CA GLU A 432 -60.54 13.67 31.11
C GLU A 432 -60.69 14.99 31.89
N LEU A 433 -59.85 15.97 31.58
CA LEU A 433 -60.14 17.39 31.80
C LEU A 433 -59.36 18.23 30.77
N GLY A 434 -60.06 18.93 29.87
CA GLY A 434 -59.47 19.94 28.98
C GLY A 434 -59.66 21.36 29.54
N PRO A 435 -58.92 22.36 29.01
CA PRO A 435 -59.25 23.77 29.17
C PRO A 435 -60.27 24.26 28.12
N GLU A 436 -60.79 25.46 28.37
CA GLU A 436 -61.94 26.14 27.71
C GLU A 436 -61.78 26.44 26.21
#